data_AF-A0B7D8-F1
#
_entry.id   AF-A0B7D8-F1
#
_cell.length_a   1.000
_cell.length_b   1.000
_cell.length_c   1.000
_cell.angle_alpha   90.00
_cell.angle_beta   90.00
_cell.angle_gamma   90.00
#
_symmetry.space_group_name_H-M   'P 1'
#
loop_
_entity.id
_entity.type
_entity.pdbx_description
1 polymer ?
#
loop_
_entity_poly.entity_id
_entity_poly.type
_entity_poly.pdbx_seq_one_letter_code
_entity_poly.pdbx_strand_id
1 'polypeptide(L)'
;MCEIVLVGRSNVGKSTLFRALTGERVPIGRRPGVTFRPYSVRIGNLTYVDMPGYGFMKYRSWRDQERVKDLIVRYLEDHADRIITAVQVTDAASFLEIAERWESRGEVPVEIEMWEFLCDLKLNPILAANKIDRIANREQVLDWIAERLGMEPPWRRWEDRIAPISAKRGEIEPLRNLIKSRIEMASSSP
;
A
#
# COMPACT_ATOMS: atom_id res chain seq x y z
N MET A 1 5.74 18.66 -8.57
CA MET A 1 6.33 17.38 -9.06
C MET A 1 5.48 16.27 -8.54
N CYS A 2 5.13 15.30 -9.40
CA CYS A 2 4.14 14.30 -9.05
C CYS A 2 4.74 13.09 -8.31
N GLU A 3 3.94 12.49 -7.45
CA GLU A 3 4.33 11.39 -6.56
C GLU A 3 3.49 10.13 -6.76
N ILE A 4 4.15 8.99 -6.57
CA ILE A 4 3.50 7.69 -6.36
C ILE A 4 3.92 7.22 -4.98
N VAL A 5 2.96 7.12 -4.06
CA VAL A 5 3.24 6.85 -2.65
C VAL A 5 2.87 5.42 -2.32
N LEU A 6 3.82 4.65 -1.77
CA LEU A 6 3.60 3.29 -1.29
C LEU A 6 3.33 3.33 0.21
N VAL A 7 2.17 2.83 0.62
CA VAL A 7 1.79 2.61 2.01
C VAL A 7 1.49 1.14 2.25
N GLY A 8 1.50 0.71 3.51
CA GLY A 8 1.20 -0.68 3.87
C GLY A 8 1.83 -1.06 5.19
N ARG A 9 1.37 -2.18 5.77
CA ARG A 9 1.90 -2.66 7.04
C ARG A 9 3.36 -3.10 6.94
N SER A 10 4.01 -3.19 8.09
CA SER A 10 5.32 -3.84 8.16
C SER A 10 5.28 -5.28 7.63
N ASN A 11 6.32 -5.68 6.89
CA ASN A 11 6.53 -7.02 6.33
C ASN A 11 5.53 -7.51 5.25
N VAL A 12 4.68 -6.63 4.70
CA VAL A 12 3.81 -6.97 3.56
C VAL A 12 4.56 -7.10 2.23
N GLY A 13 5.83 -6.69 2.18
CA GLY A 13 6.66 -6.71 0.96
C GLY A 13 6.75 -5.37 0.24
N LYS A 14 6.30 -4.28 0.87
CA LYS A 14 6.34 -2.91 0.33
C LYS A 14 7.73 -2.47 -0.15
N SER A 15 8.79 -2.65 0.64
CA SER A 15 10.14 -2.26 0.21
C SER A 15 10.72 -3.18 -0.88
N THR A 16 10.29 -4.45 -0.95
CA THR A 16 10.60 -5.34 -2.09
C THR A 16 9.93 -4.84 -3.36
N LEU A 17 8.66 -4.46 -3.27
CA LEU A 17 7.91 -3.86 -4.37
C LEU A 17 8.51 -2.53 -4.82
N PHE A 18 8.88 -1.67 -3.87
CA PHE A 18 9.54 -0.40 -4.14
C PHE A 18 10.80 -0.61 -4.99
N ARG A 19 11.65 -1.58 -4.62
CA ARG A 19 12.83 -1.94 -5.41
C ARG A 19 12.46 -2.48 -6.79
N ALA A 20 11.42 -3.29 -6.90
CA ALA A 20 10.98 -3.85 -8.17
C ALA A 20 10.42 -2.77 -9.12
N LEU A 21 9.84 -1.69 -8.59
CA LEU A 21 9.37 -0.53 -9.36
C LEU A 21 10.52 0.42 -9.72
N THR A 22 11.45 0.65 -8.79
CA THR A 22 12.43 1.74 -8.91
C THR A 22 13.86 1.33 -9.27
N GLY A 23 14.21 0.05 -9.10
CA GLY A 23 15.60 -0.43 -9.12
C GLY A 23 16.36 -0.19 -7.82
N GLU A 24 15.88 0.71 -6.95
CA GLU A 24 16.60 1.17 -5.77
C GLU A 24 16.24 0.40 -4.49
N ARG A 25 17.23 0.18 -3.63
CA ARG A 25 17.02 -0.47 -2.34
C ARG A 25 16.67 0.57 -1.28
N VAL A 26 15.54 0.38 -0.60
CA VAL A 26 15.26 1.12 0.64
C VAL A 26 16.34 0.76 1.67
N PRO A 27 17.07 1.73 2.25
CA PRO A 27 18.16 1.46 3.18
C PRO A 27 17.71 0.60 4.37
N ILE A 28 18.35 -0.56 4.55
CA ILE A 28 18.12 -1.48 5.68
C ILE A 28 18.85 -0.92 6.90
N GLY A 29 18.20 -0.91 8.07
CA GLY A 29 18.85 -0.55 9.32
C GLY A 29 18.39 0.74 9.99
N ARG A 30 17.10 1.10 9.87
CA ARG A 30 16.47 2.08 10.77
C ARG A 30 16.47 1.51 12.20
N ARG A 31 17.56 1.71 12.93
CA ARG A 31 17.74 1.37 14.35
C ARG A 31 16.55 1.87 15.19
N PRO A 32 16.28 1.26 16.36
CA PRO A 32 15.40 1.87 17.35
C PRO A 32 15.85 3.32 17.60
N GLY A 33 14.96 4.30 17.40
CA GLY A 33 15.27 5.74 17.51
C GLY A 33 15.53 6.48 16.19
N VAL A 34 15.57 5.82 15.03
CA VAL A 34 15.70 6.52 13.73
C VAL A 34 14.35 7.10 13.31
N THR A 35 14.34 8.43 13.06
CA THR A 35 13.21 9.19 12.52
C THR A 35 12.49 8.40 11.41
N PHE A 36 11.18 8.25 11.53
CA PHE A 36 10.30 7.54 10.59
C PHE A 36 10.15 8.31 9.26
N ARG A 37 11.23 8.53 8.52
CA ARG A 37 11.15 9.37 7.32
C ARG A 37 10.65 8.57 6.11
N PRO A 38 9.80 9.14 5.25
CA PRO A 38 9.59 8.61 3.91
C PRO A 38 10.94 8.44 3.19
N TYR A 39 11.10 7.38 2.40
CA TYR A 39 12.25 7.23 1.50
C TYR A 39 11.79 7.48 0.07
N SER A 40 12.43 8.39 -0.65
CA SER A 40 12.00 8.78 -1.98
C SER A 40 13.08 8.57 -3.03
N VAL A 41 12.68 8.10 -4.21
CA VAL A 41 13.54 7.97 -5.39
C VAL A 41 12.87 8.65 -6.57
N ARG A 42 13.63 9.49 -7.28
CA ARG A 42 13.16 10.17 -8.49
C ARG A 42 13.45 9.31 -9.72
N ILE A 43 12.44 9.12 -10.57
CA ILE A 43 12.56 8.44 -11.86
C ILE A 43 11.88 9.30 -12.91
N GLY A 44 12.68 9.93 -13.78
CA GLY A 44 12.19 10.92 -14.73
C GLY A 44 11.51 12.10 -14.02
N ASN A 45 10.21 12.27 -14.25
CA ASN A 45 9.40 13.35 -13.67
C ASN A 45 8.55 12.91 -12.47
N LEU A 46 8.67 11.65 -12.05
CA LEU A 46 7.93 11.06 -10.93
C LEU A 46 8.84 10.83 -9.74
N THR A 47 8.29 11.02 -8.55
CA THR A 47 8.93 10.62 -7.29
C THR A 47 8.18 9.44 -6.70
N TYR A 48 8.86 8.30 -6.55
CA TYR A 48 8.33 7.16 -5.82
C TYR A 48 8.68 7.31 -4.35
N VAL A 49 7.70 7.14 -3.47
CA VAL A 49 7.86 7.35 -2.02
C VAL A 49 7.50 6.07 -1.27
N ASP A 50 8.44 5.51 -0.53
CA ASP A 50 8.23 4.41 0.42
C ASP A 50 7.93 4.98 1.81
N MET A 51 6.67 4.88 2.24
CA MET A 51 6.28 5.29 3.58
C MET A 51 6.74 4.26 4.62
N PRO A 52 7.01 4.64 5.88
CA PRO A 52 7.25 3.67 6.94
C PRO A 52 6.10 2.67 7.07
N GLY A 53 6.40 1.40 7.38
CA GLY A 53 5.35 0.39 7.55
C GLY A 53 4.60 0.58 8.87
N TYR A 54 3.28 0.60 8.83
CA TYR A 54 2.43 0.71 10.03
C TYR A 54 2.06 -0.67 10.64
N GLY A 55 1.36 -0.64 11.77
CA GLY A 55 0.91 -1.83 12.51
C GLY A 55 1.98 -2.45 13.43
N PHE A 56 1.65 -3.61 14.00
CA PHE A 56 2.47 -4.23 15.04
C PHE A 56 3.90 -4.56 14.57
N MET A 57 4.89 -4.11 15.33
CA MET A 57 6.30 -4.45 15.15
C MET A 57 6.85 -5.02 16.47
N LYS A 58 7.40 -6.24 16.43
CA LYS A 58 7.85 -7.04 17.60
C LYS A 58 8.76 -6.32 18.60
N TYR A 59 9.41 -5.22 18.18
CA TYR A 59 10.38 -4.47 18.98
C TYR A 59 10.00 -2.98 19.14
N ARG A 60 8.72 -2.61 19.03
CA ARG A 60 8.28 -1.20 19.13
C ARG A 60 7.13 -0.99 20.10
N SER A 61 7.15 0.15 20.77
CA SER A 61 6.07 0.57 21.66
C SER A 61 4.80 0.93 20.87
N TRP A 62 3.64 0.93 21.52
CA TRP A 62 2.40 1.40 20.92
C TRP A 62 2.48 2.87 20.48
N ARG A 63 3.11 3.73 21.28
CA ARG A 63 3.35 5.16 20.95
C ARG A 63 4.16 5.34 19.66
N ASP A 64 5.11 4.44 19.41
CA ASP A 64 5.89 4.49 18.17
C ASP A 64 5.06 4.09 16.95
N GLN A 65 4.07 3.20 17.12
CA GLN A 65 3.17 2.79 16.04
C GLN A 65 2.17 3.93 15.71
N GLU A 66 1.65 4.61 16.72
CA GLU A 66 0.79 5.78 16.56
C GLU A 66 1.51 6.93 15.83
N ARG A 67 2.75 7.25 16.25
CA ARG A 67 3.59 8.26 15.56
C ARG A 67 3.84 7.95 14.09
N VAL A 68 3.95 6.67 13.73
CA VAL A 68 4.09 6.27 12.32
C VAL A 68 2.80 6.54 11.56
N LYS A 69 1.65 6.21 12.15
CA LYS A 69 0.34 6.47 11.54
C LYS A 69 0.15 7.97 11.35
N ASP A 70 0.40 8.79 12.36
CA ASP A 70 0.31 10.25 12.28
C ASP A 70 1.21 10.83 11.19
N LEU A 71 2.43 10.30 11.05
CA LEU A 71 3.35 10.74 10.00
C LEU A 71 2.83 10.39 8.61
N ILE A 72 2.21 9.22 8.44
CA ILE A 72 1.63 8.81 7.15
C ILE A 72 0.44 9.71 6.81
N VAL A 73 -0.47 9.91 7.75
CA VAL A 73 -1.65 10.76 7.59
C VAL A 73 -1.23 12.16 7.17
N ARG A 74 -0.38 12.83 7.97
CA ARG A 74 0.10 14.18 7.67
C ARG A 74 0.80 14.26 6.32
N TYR A 75 1.65 13.29 6.01
CA TYR A 75 2.34 13.28 4.72
C TYR A 75 1.35 13.17 3.55
N LEU A 76 0.32 12.34 3.65
CA LEU A 76 -0.68 12.18 2.59
C LEU A 76 -1.53 13.45 2.44
N GLU A 77 -1.94 14.07 3.55
CA GLU A 77 -2.69 15.34 3.54
C GLU A 77 -1.88 16.49 2.96
N ASP A 78 -0.66 16.72 3.48
CA ASP A 78 0.22 17.83 3.07
C ASP A 78 0.64 17.75 1.59
N HIS A 79 0.52 16.58 0.98
CA HIS A 79 0.99 16.31 -0.37
C HIS A 79 -0.10 15.77 -1.31
N ALA A 80 -1.36 15.77 -0.89
CA ALA A 80 -2.46 15.21 -1.66
C ALA A 80 -2.48 15.73 -3.11
N ASP A 81 -2.30 17.05 -3.29
CA ASP A 81 -2.32 17.72 -4.61
C ASP A 81 -1.22 17.27 -5.58
N ARG A 82 -0.14 16.65 -5.08
CA ARG A 82 0.96 16.15 -5.91
C ARG A 82 0.99 14.64 -6.03
N ILE A 83 0.17 13.91 -5.29
CA ILE A 83 0.10 12.45 -5.35
C ILE A 83 -0.81 12.04 -6.51
N ILE A 84 -0.23 11.42 -7.55
CA ILE A 84 -1.01 10.85 -8.66
C ILE A 84 -1.83 9.64 -8.18
N THR A 85 -1.20 8.78 -7.37
CA THR A 85 -1.86 7.63 -6.78
C THR A 85 -1.13 7.13 -5.53
N ALA A 86 -1.90 6.64 -4.57
CA ALA A 86 -1.38 5.88 -3.44
C ALA A 86 -1.51 4.38 -3.72
N VAL A 87 -0.41 3.64 -3.61
CA VAL A 87 -0.36 2.19 -3.70
C VAL A 87 -0.37 1.60 -2.29
N GLN A 88 -1.50 1.02 -1.89
CA GLN A 88 -1.58 0.26 -0.65
C GLN A 88 -1.12 -1.18 -0.89
N VAL A 89 0.00 -1.55 -0.25
CA VAL A 89 0.56 -2.90 -0.34
C VAL A 89 0.07 -3.73 0.83
N THR A 90 -0.55 -4.87 0.52
CA THR A 90 -1.11 -5.80 1.51
C THR A 90 -0.55 -7.20 1.29
N ASP A 91 -0.33 -7.96 2.37
CA ASP A 91 -0.05 -9.40 2.29
C ASP A 91 -1.37 -10.16 2.18
N ALA A 92 -1.76 -10.47 0.95
CA ALA A 92 -3.05 -11.09 0.65
C ALA A 92 -3.22 -12.46 1.34
N ALA A 93 -2.13 -13.17 1.61
CA ALA A 93 -2.19 -14.47 2.28
C ALA A 93 -2.53 -14.37 3.78
N SER A 94 -2.33 -13.20 4.39
CA SER A 94 -2.54 -12.99 5.83
C SER A 94 -3.60 -11.94 6.17
N PHE A 95 -4.16 -11.28 5.15
CA PHE A 95 -5.08 -10.16 5.33
C PHE A 95 -6.29 -10.54 6.19
N LEU A 96 -6.96 -11.64 5.86
CA LEU A 96 -8.19 -12.06 6.56
C LEU A 96 -7.95 -12.46 8.01
N GLU A 97 -6.96 -13.31 8.26
CA GLU A 97 -6.59 -13.71 9.63
C GLU A 97 -6.31 -12.47 10.49
N ILE A 98 -5.64 -11.46 9.92
CA ILE A 98 -5.32 -10.26 10.66
C ILE A 98 -6.56 -9.37 10.83
N ALA A 99 -7.39 -9.21 9.80
CA ALA A 99 -8.63 -8.45 9.91
C ALA A 99 -9.54 -9.03 11.00
N GLU A 100 -9.79 -10.34 10.97
CA GLU A 100 -10.59 -11.06 11.98
C GLU A 100 -10.02 -10.90 13.39
N ARG A 101 -8.69 -10.91 13.53
CA ARG A 101 -8.04 -10.71 14.83
C ARG A 101 -8.30 -9.32 15.41
N TRP A 102 -8.34 -8.26 14.59
CA TRP A 102 -8.67 -6.91 15.05
C TRP A 102 -10.16 -6.82 15.39
N GLU A 103 -11.01 -7.36 14.54
CA GLU A 103 -12.47 -7.36 14.72
C GLU A 103 -12.89 -8.12 15.99
N SER A 104 -12.23 -9.24 16.30
CA SER A 104 -12.48 -10.00 17.54
C SER A 104 -12.21 -9.19 18.82
N ARG A 105 -11.49 -8.07 18.71
CA ARG A 105 -11.21 -7.12 19.80
C ARG A 105 -12.14 -5.90 19.75
N GLY A 106 -13.07 -5.85 18.81
CA GLY A 106 -13.91 -4.69 18.54
C GLY A 106 -13.17 -3.53 17.88
N GLU A 107 -12.02 -3.79 17.23
CA GLU A 107 -11.21 -2.78 16.55
C GLU A 107 -11.34 -2.88 15.03
N VAL A 108 -11.30 -1.74 14.34
CA VAL A 108 -11.24 -1.70 12.87
C VAL A 108 -9.83 -2.09 12.41
N PRO A 109 -9.68 -3.03 11.47
CA PRO A 109 -8.37 -3.38 10.91
C PRO A 109 -7.69 -2.17 10.27
N VAL A 110 -6.44 -1.90 10.68
CA VAL A 110 -5.66 -0.74 10.21
C VAL A 110 -5.49 -0.65 8.68
N GLU A 111 -5.52 -1.79 7.96
CA GLU A 111 -5.47 -1.79 6.49
C GLU A 111 -6.78 -1.30 5.86
N ILE A 112 -7.93 -1.59 6.49
CA ILE A 112 -9.24 -1.10 6.04
C ILE A 112 -9.33 0.41 6.30
N GLU A 113 -8.97 0.85 7.51
CA GLU A 113 -8.96 2.27 7.88
C GLU A 113 -8.04 3.09 6.96
N MET A 114 -6.84 2.59 6.65
CA MET A 114 -5.93 3.26 5.72
C MET A 114 -6.54 3.33 4.31
N TRP A 115 -7.18 2.26 3.84
CA TRP A 115 -7.79 2.24 2.50
C TRP A 115 -8.92 3.26 2.38
N GLU A 116 -9.82 3.32 3.38
CA GLU A 116 -10.89 4.31 3.47
C GLU A 116 -10.29 5.72 3.44
N PHE A 117 -9.27 5.98 4.26
CA PHE A 117 -8.60 7.28 4.30
C PHE A 117 -7.99 7.70 2.94
N LEU A 118 -7.36 6.77 2.21
CA LEU A 118 -6.85 7.05 0.86
C LEU A 118 -7.97 7.37 -0.13
N CYS A 119 -9.13 6.73 0.01
CA CYS A 119 -10.32 7.01 -0.79
C CYS A 119 -10.89 8.40 -0.47
N ASP A 120 -10.96 8.77 0.82
CA ASP A 120 -11.45 10.07 1.27
C ASP A 120 -10.57 11.23 0.78
N LEU A 121 -9.25 11.03 0.79
CA LEU A 121 -8.30 11.97 0.18
C LEU A 121 -8.32 11.96 -1.36
N LYS A 122 -9.14 11.11 -1.99
CA LYS A 122 -9.28 10.98 -3.44
C LYS A 122 -7.95 10.70 -4.16
N LEU A 123 -7.04 9.98 -3.51
CA LEU A 123 -5.71 9.64 -4.05
C LEU A 123 -5.74 8.50 -5.07
N ASN A 124 -6.91 8.25 -5.68
CA ASN A 124 -7.19 7.18 -6.64
C ASN A 124 -6.42 5.87 -6.34
N PRO A 125 -6.62 5.29 -5.14
CA PRO A 125 -5.69 4.30 -4.60
C PRO A 125 -5.74 2.97 -5.37
N ILE A 126 -4.58 2.33 -5.45
CA ILE A 126 -4.40 0.99 -6.00
C ILE A 126 -4.06 0.03 -4.84
N LEU A 127 -4.80 -1.05 -4.73
CA LEU A 127 -4.47 -2.16 -3.84
C LEU A 127 -3.50 -3.11 -4.52
N ALA A 128 -2.24 -3.09 -4.11
CA ALA A 128 -1.26 -4.10 -4.47
C ALA A 128 -1.41 -5.31 -3.54
N ALA A 129 -2.29 -6.25 -3.91
CA ALA A 129 -2.51 -7.52 -3.22
C ALA A 129 -1.29 -8.43 -3.45
N ASN A 130 -0.31 -8.33 -2.56
CA ASN A 130 1.00 -8.96 -2.69
C ASN A 130 1.03 -10.38 -2.11
N LYS A 131 2.05 -11.13 -2.53
CA LYS A 131 2.33 -12.52 -2.12
C LYS A 131 1.27 -13.51 -2.62
N ILE A 132 0.68 -13.26 -3.79
CA ILE A 132 -0.25 -14.20 -4.44
C ILE A 132 0.36 -15.57 -4.75
N ASP A 133 1.71 -15.66 -4.76
CA ASP A 133 2.44 -16.91 -4.88
C ASP A 133 2.27 -17.85 -3.67
N ARG A 134 1.74 -17.35 -2.56
CA ARG A 134 1.44 -18.12 -1.33
C ARG A 134 -0.03 -18.52 -1.23
N ILE A 135 -0.86 -18.16 -2.20
CA ILE A 135 -2.32 -18.34 -2.15
C ILE A 135 -2.73 -19.40 -3.17
N ALA A 136 -3.43 -20.44 -2.70
CA ALA A 136 -3.95 -21.50 -3.56
C ALA A 136 -5.19 -21.02 -4.34
N ASN A 137 -6.21 -20.50 -3.65
CA ASN A 137 -7.44 -19.99 -4.26
C ASN A 137 -7.42 -18.46 -4.36
N ARG A 138 -6.82 -17.92 -5.43
CA ARG A 138 -6.63 -16.47 -5.59
C ARG A 138 -7.94 -15.71 -5.75
N GLU A 139 -8.87 -16.24 -6.55
CA GLU A 139 -10.17 -15.58 -6.81
C GLU A 139 -10.92 -15.35 -5.50
N GLN A 140 -11.08 -16.41 -4.70
CA GLN A 140 -11.80 -16.33 -3.43
C GLN A 140 -11.13 -15.39 -2.42
N VAL A 141 -9.79 -15.43 -2.32
CA VAL A 141 -9.07 -14.52 -1.40
C VAL A 141 -9.18 -13.07 -1.84
N LEU A 142 -9.08 -12.80 -3.15
CA LEU A 142 -9.24 -11.45 -3.67
C LEU A 142 -10.68 -10.94 -3.53
N ASP A 143 -11.69 -11.80 -3.70
CA ASP A 143 -13.09 -11.47 -3.43
C ASP A 143 -13.29 -11.05 -1.97
N TRP A 144 -12.76 -11.82 -1.03
CA TRP A 144 -12.85 -11.48 0.39
C TRP A 144 -12.10 -10.19 0.72
N ILE A 145 -10.92 -9.96 0.15
CA ILE A 145 -10.19 -8.70 0.35
C ILE A 145 -11.00 -7.53 -0.22
N ALA A 146 -11.57 -7.67 -1.41
CA ALA A 146 -12.39 -6.64 -2.03
C ALA A 146 -13.59 -6.30 -1.15
N GLU A 147 -14.35 -7.30 -0.69
CA GLU A 147 -15.52 -7.14 0.17
C GLU A 147 -15.17 -6.38 1.45
N ARG A 148 -14.07 -6.74 2.11
CA ARG A 148 -13.58 -6.07 3.33
C ARG A 148 -13.13 -4.63 3.11
N LEU A 149 -12.82 -4.26 1.88
CA LEU A 149 -12.45 -2.89 1.49
C LEU A 149 -13.62 -2.11 0.87
N GLY A 150 -14.86 -2.60 1.05
CA GLY A 150 -16.08 -1.97 0.56
C GLY A 150 -16.31 -2.12 -0.93
N MET A 151 -15.68 -3.11 -1.58
CA MET A 151 -15.81 -3.39 -3.00
C MET A 151 -16.57 -4.70 -3.21
N GLU A 152 -17.75 -4.64 -3.84
CA GLU A 152 -18.59 -5.84 -4.04
C GLU A 152 -17.88 -6.90 -4.91
N PRO A 153 -17.89 -8.18 -4.50
CA PRO A 153 -17.41 -9.28 -5.32
C PRO A 153 -18.18 -9.43 -6.65
N PRO A 154 -17.56 -10.01 -7.70
CA PRO A 154 -16.17 -10.48 -7.72
C PRO A 154 -15.16 -9.33 -7.83
N TRP A 155 -13.97 -9.54 -7.26
CA TRP A 155 -12.84 -8.59 -7.28
C TRP A 155 -12.50 -8.11 -8.71
N ARG A 156 -12.79 -8.93 -9.72
CA ARG A 156 -12.58 -8.63 -11.14
C ARG A 156 -13.32 -7.37 -11.63
N ARG A 157 -14.41 -6.98 -10.95
CA ARG A 157 -15.11 -5.70 -11.21
C ARG A 157 -14.24 -4.48 -10.90
N TRP A 158 -13.17 -4.69 -10.14
CA TRP A 158 -12.27 -3.68 -9.61
C TRP A 158 -10.84 -3.90 -10.11
N GLU A 159 -10.67 -4.50 -11.29
CA GLU A 159 -9.34 -4.68 -11.93
C GLU A 159 -8.63 -3.34 -12.18
N ASP A 160 -9.36 -2.24 -12.23
CA ASP A 160 -8.83 -0.88 -12.32
C ASP A 160 -8.27 -0.36 -10.97
N ARG A 161 -8.51 -1.06 -9.85
CA ARG A 161 -8.08 -0.70 -8.48
C ARG A 161 -7.26 -1.79 -7.79
N ILE A 162 -7.45 -3.06 -8.13
CA ILE A 162 -6.81 -4.20 -7.47
C ILE A 162 -5.76 -4.82 -8.39
N ALA A 163 -4.51 -4.80 -7.95
CA ALA A 163 -3.38 -5.45 -8.61
C ALA A 163 -2.90 -6.67 -7.80
N PRO A 164 -3.30 -7.89 -8.17
CA PRO A 164 -2.69 -9.10 -7.63
C PRO A 164 -1.24 -9.22 -8.11
N ILE A 165 -0.28 -9.32 -7.19
CA ILE A 165 1.15 -9.33 -7.51
C ILE A 165 1.97 -10.30 -6.66
N SER A 166 3.14 -10.70 -7.17
CA SER A 166 4.23 -11.26 -6.36
C SER A 166 5.49 -10.44 -6.53
N ALA A 167 5.72 -9.49 -5.61
CA ALA A 167 6.94 -8.68 -5.59
C ALA A 167 8.21 -9.54 -5.46
N LYS A 168 8.12 -10.69 -4.77
CA LYS A 168 9.24 -11.64 -4.61
C LYS A 168 9.61 -12.31 -5.94
N ARG A 169 8.63 -12.63 -6.78
CA ARG A 169 8.84 -13.28 -8.09
C ARG A 169 9.03 -12.28 -9.23
N GLY A 170 8.88 -10.98 -8.96
CA GLY A 170 8.90 -9.94 -10.00
C GLY A 170 7.62 -9.87 -10.83
N GLU A 171 6.58 -10.63 -10.45
CA GLU A 171 5.27 -10.64 -11.10
C GLU A 171 4.47 -9.41 -10.63
N ILE A 172 4.82 -8.23 -11.14
CA ILE A 172 4.24 -6.93 -10.75
C ILE A 172 3.56 -6.18 -11.90
N GLU A 173 3.35 -6.86 -13.03
CA GLU A 173 2.81 -6.25 -14.25
C GLU A 173 1.39 -5.66 -14.08
N PRO A 174 0.44 -6.31 -13.36
CA PRO A 174 -0.86 -5.71 -13.10
C PRO A 174 -0.75 -4.33 -12.41
N LEU A 175 0.14 -4.21 -11.43
CA LEU A 175 0.39 -2.94 -10.76
C LEU A 175 1.04 -1.90 -11.69
N ARG A 176 2.03 -2.31 -12.50
CA ARG A 176 2.68 -1.40 -13.47
C ARG A 176 1.68 -0.81 -14.45
N ASN A 177 0.75 -1.63 -14.94
CA ASN A 177 -0.31 -1.19 -15.84
C ASN A 177 -1.23 -0.18 -15.17
N LEU A 178 -1.70 -0.45 -13.95
CA LEU A 178 -2.53 0.51 -13.22
C LEU A 178 -1.81 1.82 -12.94
N ILE A 179 -0.56 1.79 -12.47
CA ILE A 179 0.24 2.99 -12.25
C ILE A 179 0.37 3.80 -13.54
N LYS A 180 0.66 3.14 -14.66
CA LYS A 180 0.75 3.79 -15.98
C LYS A 180 -0.57 4.48 -16.36
N SER A 181 -1.70 3.79 -16.21
CA SER A 181 -3.02 4.37 -16.47
C SER A 181 -3.31 5.57 -15.57
N ARG A 182 -2.91 5.55 -14.28
CA ARG A 182 -3.05 6.70 -13.38
C ARG A 182 -2.23 7.92 -13.84
N ILE A 183 -1.00 7.68 -14.29
CA ILE A 183 -0.14 8.74 -14.83
C ILE A 183 -0.74 9.35 -16.10
N GLU A 184 -1.28 8.53 -17.00
CA GLU A 184 -1.92 8.98 -18.24
C GLU A 184 -3.16 9.84 -17.94
N MET A 185 -4.04 9.39 -17.05
CA MET A 185 -5.22 10.16 -16.60
C MET A 185 -4.83 11.51 -15.98
N ALA A 186 -3.79 11.54 -15.14
CA ALA A 186 -3.30 12.78 -14.53
C ALA A 186 -2.69 13.74 -15.56
N SER A 187 -2.14 13.23 -16.67
CA SER A 187 -1.55 14.04 -17.74
C SER A 187 -2.60 14.55 -18.75
N SER A 188 -3.77 13.93 -18.81
CA SER A 188 -4.90 14.31 -19.69
C SER A 188 -5.93 15.22 -19.01
N SER A 189 -5.75 15.52 -17.73
CA SER A 189 -6.59 16.50 -17.03
C SER A 189 -6.14 17.92 -17.42
N PRO A 190 -7.03 18.76 -17.99
CA PRO A 190 -6.69 20.10 -18.49
C PRO A 190 -6.31 21.09 -17.39
#